data_AF-A0A414S598-F1
#
_entry.id   AF-A0A414S598-F1
#
_cell.length_a   1.000
_cell.length_b   1.000
_cell.length_c   1.000
_cell.angle_alpha   90.00
_cell.angle_beta   90.00
_cell.angle_gamma   90.00
#
_symmetry.space_group_name_H-M   'P 1'
#
loop_
_entity.id
_entity.type
_entity.pdbx_description
1 polymer ?
#
loop_
_entity_poly.entity_id
_entity_poly.type
_entity_poly.pdbx_seq_one_letter_code
_entity_poly.pdbx_strand_id
1 'polypeptide(L)'
;MLTNKNKKMIRKMRKYIKTFPLTEKEINQMVEDITGMAEEAQERNEDFEIVLGKPVREFCDDLIYSVGGIRAPGGRKLLRGTSIYFQILGLWGIVGCLINVCFLNGERMHALWVLAFSIGMWYLGHYGETNCNNTEKTKQLTVVISIYMGINLLMYCNEIIIAIDAGKAFLKESDFPLMIVGIIVNFVPAILYLIGARRNRPAGEQIEVESR
;
A
#
# COMPACT_ATOMS: atom_id res chain seq x y z
N MET A 1 2.93 36.53 -23.06
CA MET A 1 2.49 35.44 -23.98
C MET A 1 3.61 34.41 -24.08
N LEU A 2 3.39 33.16 -23.65
CA LEU A 2 4.44 32.13 -23.60
C LEU A 2 4.95 31.68 -24.98
N THR A 3 6.25 31.42 -25.07
CA THR A 3 6.88 30.83 -26.27
C THR A 3 6.32 29.43 -26.60
N ASN A 4 6.42 29.03 -27.87
CA ASN A 4 5.99 27.68 -28.30
C ASN A 4 6.78 26.56 -27.61
N LYS A 5 8.04 26.79 -27.25
CA LYS A 5 8.89 25.85 -26.49
C LYS A 5 8.29 25.62 -25.09
N ASN A 6 8.02 26.70 -24.35
CA ASN A 6 7.48 26.63 -22.99
C ASN A 6 6.07 26.03 -22.98
N LYS A 7 5.20 26.41 -23.92
CA LYS A 7 3.87 25.80 -24.10
C LYS A 7 3.93 24.29 -24.30
N LYS A 8 4.87 23.80 -25.12
CA LYS A 8 5.06 22.36 -25.36
C LYS A 8 5.51 21.64 -24.09
N MET A 9 6.35 22.30 -23.29
CA MET A 9 6.86 21.75 -22.03
C MET A 9 5.78 21.65 -20.96
N ILE A 10 5.00 22.72 -20.76
CA ILE A 10 3.84 22.74 -19.85
C ILE A 10 2.81 21.68 -20.26
N ARG A 11 2.57 21.49 -21.55
CA ARG A 11 1.67 20.42 -22.03
C ARG A 11 2.18 19.01 -21.68
N LYS A 12 3.50 18.78 -21.74
CA LYS A 12 4.11 17.51 -21.29
C LYS A 12 3.95 17.33 -19.78
N MET A 13 4.22 18.37 -18.99
CA MET A 13 4.05 18.37 -17.54
C MET A 13 2.60 18.09 -17.15
N ARG A 14 1.62 18.78 -17.75
CA ARG A 14 0.19 18.53 -17.52
C ARG A 14 -0.21 17.10 -17.85
N LYS A 15 0.25 16.56 -18.99
CA LYS A 15 -0.02 15.17 -19.37
C LYS A 15 0.57 14.19 -18.35
N TYR A 16 1.74 14.49 -17.80
CA TYR A 16 2.39 13.68 -16.77
C TYR A 16 1.67 13.78 -15.43
N ILE A 17 1.34 14.98 -14.95
CA ILE A 17 0.62 15.21 -13.69
C ILE A 17 -0.75 14.52 -13.70
N LYS A 18 -1.45 14.51 -14.85
CA LYS A 18 -2.72 13.79 -15.04
C LYS A 18 -2.64 12.26 -14.89
N THR A 19 -1.44 11.68 -14.88
CA THR A 19 -1.28 10.23 -14.61
C THR A 19 -1.40 9.89 -13.13
N PHE A 20 -1.37 10.89 -12.25
CA PHE A 20 -1.52 10.74 -10.82
C PHE A 20 -2.98 10.96 -10.39
N PRO A 21 -3.44 10.31 -9.30
CA PRO A 21 -4.79 10.48 -8.77
C PRO A 21 -4.90 11.81 -8.00
N LEU A 22 -4.87 12.92 -8.74
CA LEU A 22 -5.10 14.27 -8.24
C LEU A 22 -6.47 14.75 -8.69
N THR A 23 -7.13 15.56 -7.87
CA THR A 23 -8.37 16.21 -8.28
C THR A 23 -8.10 17.21 -9.41
N GLU A 24 -9.09 17.45 -10.27
CA GLU A 24 -8.90 18.41 -11.37
C GLU A 24 -8.52 19.82 -10.87
N LYS A 25 -8.99 20.21 -9.68
CA LYS A 25 -8.64 21.48 -9.04
C LYS A 25 -7.15 21.56 -8.70
N GLU A 26 -6.60 20.52 -8.06
CA GLU A 26 -5.15 20.44 -7.75
C GLU A 26 -4.30 20.41 -9.02
N ILE A 27 -4.73 19.67 -10.04
CA ILE A 27 -4.03 19.62 -11.33
C ILE A 27 -4.01 21.01 -11.99
N ASN A 28 -5.13 21.73 -11.96
CA ASN A 28 -5.21 23.06 -12.56
C ASN A 28 -4.36 24.08 -11.78
N GLN A 29 -4.38 24.05 -10.45
CA GLN A 29 -3.52 24.89 -9.60
C GLN A 29 -2.03 24.62 -9.89
N MET A 30 -1.60 23.36 -9.94
CA MET A 30 -0.21 23.02 -10.28
C MET A 30 0.19 23.51 -11.66
N VAL A 31 -0.70 23.39 -12.65
CA VAL A 31 -0.42 23.85 -14.01
C VAL A 31 -0.36 25.37 -14.07
N GLU A 32 -1.18 26.07 -13.30
CA GLU A 32 -1.16 27.53 -13.17
C GLU A 32 0.14 28.01 -12.53
N ASP A 33 0.59 27.38 -11.44
CA ASP A 33 1.88 27.69 -10.80
C ASP A 33 3.07 27.48 -11.74
N ILE A 34 3.10 26.35 -12.45
CA ILE A 34 4.13 26.04 -13.47
C ILE A 34 4.09 27.09 -14.59
N THR A 35 2.89 27.53 -14.98
CA THR A 35 2.72 28.55 -16.02
C THR A 35 3.25 29.89 -15.54
N GLY A 36 2.99 30.29 -14.29
CA GLY A 36 3.54 31.49 -13.67
C GLY A 36 5.06 31.46 -13.61
N MET A 37 5.67 30.34 -13.21
CA MET A 37 7.14 30.17 -13.23
C MET A 37 7.72 30.31 -14.64
N ALA A 38 7.04 29.77 -15.64
CA ALA A 38 7.48 29.85 -17.03
C ALA A 38 7.34 31.27 -17.61
N GLU A 39 6.40 32.07 -17.11
CA GLU A 39 6.25 33.48 -17.46
C GLU A 39 7.36 34.32 -16.80
N GLU A 40 7.62 34.11 -15.51
CA GLU A 40 8.70 34.77 -14.78
C GLU A 40 10.09 34.48 -15.38
N ALA A 41 10.34 33.21 -15.76
CA ALA A 41 11.55 32.82 -16.48
C ALA A 41 11.71 33.58 -17.81
N GLN A 42 10.60 33.75 -18.54
CA GLN A 42 10.59 34.44 -19.81
C GLN A 42 10.81 35.95 -19.65
N GLU A 43 10.28 36.57 -18.59
CA GLU A 43 10.54 37.98 -18.26
C GLU A 43 12.00 38.22 -17.88
N ARG A 44 12.64 37.25 -17.22
CA ARG A 44 14.06 37.28 -16.87
C ARG A 44 14.99 36.90 -18.02
N ASN A 45 14.46 36.57 -19.21
CA ASN A 45 15.21 36.07 -20.35
C ASN A 45 16.03 34.80 -20.04
N GLU A 46 15.57 33.99 -19.09
CA GLU A 46 16.17 32.72 -18.69
C GLU A 46 15.47 31.55 -19.38
N ASP A 47 16.20 30.49 -19.70
CA ASP A 47 15.58 29.27 -20.22
C ASP A 47 14.80 28.59 -19.11
N PHE A 48 13.57 28.19 -19.39
CA PHE A 48 12.70 27.58 -18.40
C PHE A 48 13.29 26.27 -17.84
N GLU A 49 14.09 25.54 -18.63
CA GLU A 49 14.83 24.36 -18.14
C GLU A 49 15.89 24.71 -17.07
N ILE A 50 16.51 25.89 -17.15
CA ILE A 50 17.49 26.36 -16.17
C ILE A 50 16.78 26.74 -14.87
N VAL A 51 15.63 27.43 -14.97
CA VAL A 51 14.81 27.82 -13.82
C VAL A 51 14.27 26.61 -13.05
N LEU A 52 13.94 25.52 -13.76
CA LEU A 52 13.53 24.27 -13.11
C LEU A 52 14.68 23.57 -12.38
N GLY A 53 15.94 23.79 -12.79
CA GLY A 53 17.16 23.27 -12.15
C GLY A 53 17.35 21.75 -12.20
N LYS A 54 16.36 21.01 -12.72
CA LYS A 54 16.33 19.55 -12.79
C LYS A 54 15.42 19.11 -13.95
N PRO A 55 15.52 17.85 -14.43
CA PRO A 55 14.68 17.40 -15.53
C PRO A 55 13.19 17.50 -15.18
N VAL A 56 12.40 17.84 -16.19
CA VAL A 56 10.95 18.12 -16.09
C VAL A 56 10.16 17.07 -15.30
N ARG A 57 10.53 15.79 -15.39
CA ARG A 57 9.85 14.71 -14.66
C ARG A 57 10.12 14.77 -13.16
N GLU A 58 11.38 14.94 -12.77
CA GLU A 58 11.77 15.04 -11.36
C GLU A 58 11.18 16.30 -10.72
N PHE A 59 11.16 17.41 -11.45
CA PHE A 59 10.47 18.62 -10.98
C PHE A 59 8.98 18.37 -10.75
N CYS A 60 8.30 17.71 -11.71
CA CYS A 60 6.90 17.35 -11.53
C CYS A 60 6.70 16.42 -10.33
N ASP A 61 7.56 15.42 -10.14
CA ASP A 61 7.49 14.48 -9.01
C ASP A 61 7.63 15.20 -7.66
N ASP A 62 8.55 16.17 -7.57
CA ASP A 62 8.75 16.99 -6.36
C ASP A 62 7.59 17.94 -6.10
N LEU A 63 7.03 18.58 -7.13
CA LEU A 63 5.84 19.45 -7.01
C LEU A 63 4.62 18.65 -6.57
N ILE A 64 4.50 17.44 -7.10
CA ILE A 64 3.52 16.43 -6.71
C ILE A 64 3.70 16.07 -5.23
N TYR A 65 4.93 15.85 -4.79
CA TYR A 65 5.26 15.49 -3.42
C TYR A 65 5.02 16.65 -2.44
N SER A 66 5.30 17.89 -2.84
CA SER A 66 5.15 19.09 -2.01
C SER A 66 3.68 19.49 -1.79
N VAL A 67 2.83 19.31 -2.80
CA VAL A 67 1.38 19.62 -2.70
C VAL A 67 0.61 18.46 -2.08
N GLY A 68 1.04 17.21 -2.32
CA GLY A 68 0.31 16.00 -1.93
C GLY A 68 0.86 15.26 -0.72
N GLY A 69 1.32 15.98 0.33
CA GLY A 69 1.87 15.47 1.60
C GLY A 69 1.87 13.95 1.79
N ILE A 70 3.07 13.35 1.84
CA ILE A 70 3.31 11.90 1.90
C ILE A 70 2.47 11.14 0.86
N ARG A 71 2.85 11.24 -0.42
CA ARG A 71 2.33 10.32 -1.43
C ARG A 71 2.85 8.92 -1.13
N ALA A 72 2.05 8.15 -0.40
CA ALA A 72 2.31 6.75 -0.14
C ALA A 72 2.64 6.02 -1.46
N PRO A 73 3.53 5.01 -1.43
CA PRO A 73 4.07 4.34 -2.61
C PRO A 73 2.97 3.96 -3.60
N GLY A 74 3.23 4.10 -4.91
CA GLY A 74 2.26 3.73 -5.94
C GLY A 74 1.68 2.33 -5.71
N GLY A 75 0.37 2.16 -5.91
CA GLY A 75 -0.39 0.97 -5.49
C GLY A 75 0.26 -0.35 -5.89
N ARG A 76 0.89 -0.41 -7.07
CA ARG A 76 1.65 -1.57 -7.55
C ARG A 76 2.89 -1.90 -6.72
N LYS A 77 3.71 -0.89 -6.36
CA LYS A 77 4.90 -1.09 -5.53
C LYS A 77 4.51 -1.50 -4.11
N LEU A 78 3.45 -0.89 -3.59
CA LEU A 78 2.93 -1.19 -2.27
C LEU A 78 2.38 -2.62 -2.21
N LEU A 79 1.53 -3.01 -3.16
CA LEU A 79 0.99 -4.37 -3.30
C LEU A 79 2.11 -5.41 -3.38
N ARG A 80 3.13 -5.17 -4.21
CA ARG A 80 4.29 -6.07 -4.33
C ARG A 80 5.07 -6.19 -3.01
N GLY A 81 5.34 -5.07 -2.33
CA GLY A 81 6.03 -5.07 -1.05
C GLY A 81 5.27 -5.85 0.03
N THR A 82 3.97 -5.61 0.17
CA THR A 82 3.13 -6.35 1.11
C THR A 82 2.92 -7.81 0.72
N SER A 83 2.91 -8.14 -0.57
CA SER A 83 2.88 -9.52 -1.06
C SER A 83 4.13 -10.31 -0.66
N ILE A 84 5.31 -9.71 -0.83
CA ILE A 84 6.57 -10.32 -0.38
C ILE A 84 6.56 -10.52 1.13
N TYR A 85 6.03 -9.55 1.89
CA TYR A 85 5.88 -9.67 3.33
C TYR A 85 5.03 -10.89 3.74
N PHE A 86 3.87 -11.09 3.13
CA PHE A 86 3.03 -12.27 3.40
C PHE A 86 3.69 -13.60 3.00
N GLN A 87 4.49 -13.62 1.94
CA GLN A 87 5.28 -14.80 1.58
C GLN A 87 6.31 -15.13 2.67
N ILE A 88 7.06 -14.14 3.16
CA ILE A 88 8.07 -14.35 4.21
C ILE A 88 7.40 -14.82 5.50
N LEU A 89 6.31 -14.18 5.92
CA LEU A 89 5.55 -14.61 7.11
C LEU A 89 5.01 -16.04 6.98
N GLY A 90 4.39 -16.38 5.86
CA GLY A 90 3.88 -17.72 5.61
C GLY A 90 4.98 -18.78 5.62
N LEU A 91 6.13 -18.47 5.03
CA LEU A 91 7.29 -19.37 5.03
C LEU A 91 7.86 -19.57 6.43
N TRP A 92 7.91 -18.50 7.24
CA TRP A 92 8.29 -18.58 8.65
C TRP A 92 7.36 -19.48 9.46
N GLY A 93 6.04 -19.36 9.24
CA GLY A 93 5.04 -20.21 9.89
C GLY A 93 5.15 -21.69 9.49
N ILE A 94 5.43 -21.98 8.21
CA ILE A 94 5.66 -23.35 7.72
C ILE A 94 6.91 -23.96 8.39
N VAL A 95 8.02 -23.22 8.43
CA VAL A 95 9.27 -23.67 9.08
C VAL A 95 9.05 -23.89 10.57
N GLY A 96 8.37 -22.97 11.26
CA GLY A 96 8.03 -23.11 12.68
C GLY A 96 7.17 -24.35 12.96
N CYS A 97 6.19 -24.63 12.09
CA CYS A 97 5.37 -25.82 12.20
C CYS A 97 6.18 -27.10 11.99
N LEU A 98 7.08 -27.14 10.99
CA LEU A 98 7.96 -28.28 10.74
C LEU A 98 8.85 -28.58 11.95
N ILE A 99 9.45 -27.55 12.56
CA ILE A 99 10.26 -27.71 13.77
C ILE A 99 9.44 -28.29 14.91
N ASN A 100 8.21 -27.77 15.12
CA ASN A 100 7.35 -28.22 16.21
C ASN A 100 6.94 -29.69 16.05
N VAL A 101 6.58 -30.11 14.84
CA VAL A 101 6.18 -31.50 14.53
C VAL A 101 7.36 -32.45 14.57
N CYS A 102 8.52 -32.06 14.04
CA CYS A 102 9.68 -32.94 13.92
C CYS A 102 10.50 -33.07 15.22
N PHE A 103 10.57 -32.02 16.05
CA PHE A 103 11.48 -31.97 17.20
C PHE A 103 10.80 -31.79 18.56
N LEU A 104 9.62 -31.18 18.64
CA LEU A 104 9.02 -30.75 19.92
C LEU A 104 7.81 -31.59 20.35
N ASN A 105 7.42 -32.64 19.60
CA ASN A 105 6.26 -33.49 19.90
C ASN A 105 4.98 -32.67 20.20
N GLY A 106 4.84 -31.51 19.56
CA GLY A 106 3.71 -30.61 19.78
C GLY A 106 2.36 -31.21 19.38
N GLU A 107 1.29 -30.64 19.92
CA GLU A 107 -0.08 -31.07 19.63
C GLU A 107 -0.38 -31.02 18.13
N ARG A 108 -0.57 -32.21 17.52
CA ARG A 108 -0.68 -32.39 16.08
C ARG A 108 -1.83 -31.60 15.45
N MET A 109 -2.94 -31.43 16.16
CA MET A 109 -4.11 -30.70 15.66
C MET A 109 -3.85 -29.19 15.55
N HIS A 110 -3.19 -28.60 16.55
CA HIS A 110 -2.79 -27.19 16.51
C HIS A 110 -1.72 -26.96 15.43
N ALA A 111 -0.75 -27.86 15.31
CA ALA A 111 0.28 -27.78 14.28
C ALA A 111 -0.32 -27.82 12.86
N LEU A 112 -1.27 -28.73 12.58
CA LEU A 112 -1.92 -28.82 11.27
C LEU A 112 -2.72 -27.56 10.91
N TRP A 113 -3.42 -26.96 11.88
CA TRP A 113 -4.12 -25.69 11.68
C TRP A 113 -3.17 -24.54 11.37
N VAL A 114 -2.08 -24.41 12.12
CA VAL A 114 -1.03 -23.40 11.88
C VAL A 114 -0.38 -23.59 10.51
N LEU A 115 -0.15 -24.84 10.10
CA LEU A 115 0.39 -25.16 8.78
C LEU A 115 -0.54 -24.72 7.65
N ALA A 116 -1.82 -25.07 7.73
CA ALA A 116 -2.82 -24.69 6.74
C ALA A 116 -2.94 -23.17 6.60
N PHE A 117 -2.95 -22.45 7.72
CA PHE A 117 -2.96 -20.99 7.72
C PHE A 117 -1.70 -20.40 7.09
N SER A 118 -0.52 -20.94 7.42
CA SER A 118 0.77 -20.48 6.90
C SER A 118 0.90 -20.69 5.39
N ILE A 119 0.40 -21.81 4.87
CA ILE A 119 0.34 -22.08 3.43
C ILE A 119 -0.61 -21.09 2.74
N GLY A 120 -1.78 -20.81 3.33
CA GLY A 120 -2.73 -19.83 2.80
C GLY A 120 -2.13 -18.43 2.71
N MET A 121 -1.38 -18.02 3.74
CA MET A 121 -0.66 -16.74 3.79
C MET A 121 0.42 -16.63 2.71
N TRP A 122 1.22 -17.68 2.55
CA TRP A 122 2.24 -17.74 1.51
C TRP A 122 1.62 -17.66 0.12
N TYR A 123 0.56 -18.42 -0.14
CA TYR A 123 -0.14 -18.43 -1.41
C TYR A 123 -0.77 -17.07 -1.73
N LEU A 124 -1.38 -16.41 -0.75
CA LEU A 124 -1.94 -15.06 -0.89
C LEU A 124 -0.86 -14.04 -1.27
N GLY A 125 0.30 -14.13 -0.62
CA GLY A 125 1.46 -13.31 -0.95
C GLY A 125 1.95 -13.54 -2.37
N HIS A 126 2.11 -14.81 -2.78
CA HIS A 126 2.54 -15.19 -4.12
C HIS A 126 1.54 -14.74 -5.20
N TYR A 127 0.25 -14.95 -4.96
CA TYR A 127 -0.82 -14.56 -5.88
C TYR A 127 -0.84 -13.04 -6.12
N GLY A 128 -0.67 -12.24 -5.06
CA GLY A 128 -0.64 -10.79 -5.19
C GLY A 128 0.58 -10.24 -5.91
N GLU A 129 1.75 -10.89 -5.76
CA GLU A 129 2.94 -10.50 -6.50
C GLU A 129 2.79 -10.82 -8.00
N THR A 130 2.39 -12.04 -8.33
CA THR A 130 2.24 -12.49 -9.73
C THR A 130 1.17 -11.71 -10.48
N ASN A 131 0.09 -11.33 -9.80
CA ASN A 131 -1.05 -10.65 -10.42
C ASN A 131 -1.07 -9.13 -10.20
N CYS A 132 0.00 -8.51 -9.70
CA CYS A 132 0.03 -7.06 -9.44
C CYS A 132 -0.17 -6.19 -10.69
N ASN A 133 0.02 -6.77 -11.88
CA ASN A 133 -0.17 -6.10 -13.17
C ASN A 133 -1.59 -6.25 -13.74
N ASN A 134 -2.43 -7.15 -13.20
CA ASN A 134 -3.78 -7.43 -13.67
C ASN A 134 -4.82 -6.81 -12.73
N THR A 135 -5.50 -5.75 -13.19
CA THR A 135 -6.46 -4.97 -12.41
C THR A 135 -7.67 -5.79 -11.96
N GLU A 136 -8.16 -6.72 -12.77
CA GLU A 136 -9.31 -7.58 -12.46
C GLU A 136 -8.99 -8.57 -11.33
N LYS A 137 -7.80 -9.18 -11.40
CA LYS A 137 -7.30 -10.10 -10.36
C LYS A 137 -7.04 -9.37 -9.04
N THR A 138 -6.56 -8.13 -9.08
CA THR A 138 -6.40 -7.32 -7.86
C THR A 138 -7.73 -6.93 -7.19
N LYS A 139 -8.85 -6.89 -7.93
CA LYS A 139 -10.18 -6.70 -7.33
C LYS A 139 -10.61 -7.92 -6.53
N GLN A 140 -10.48 -9.12 -7.10
CA GLN A 140 -10.76 -10.38 -6.39
C GLN A 140 -9.92 -10.48 -5.12
N LEU A 141 -8.65 -10.11 -5.22
CA LEU A 141 -7.71 -10.08 -4.11
C LEU A 141 -8.13 -9.14 -2.96
N THR A 142 -8.74 -8.00 -3.29
CA THR A 142 -9.27 -7.05 -2.28
C THR A 142 -10.36 -7.71 -1.44
N VAL A 143 -11.24 -8.49 -2.06
CA VAL A 143 -12.32 -9.22 -1.38
C VAL A 143 -11.73 -10.31 -0.48
N VAL A 144 -10.81 -11.12 -1.02
CA VAL A 144 -10.15 -12.21 -0.28
C VAL A 144 -9.45 -11.68 0.98
N ILE A 145 -8.74 -10.56 0.88
CA ILE A 145 -8.04 -9.95 2.03
C ILE A 145 -8.98 -9.33 3.05
N SER A 146 -10.10 -8.77 2.60
CA SER A 146 -11.12 -8.26 3.52
C SER A 146 -11.73 -9.39 4.35
N ILE A 147 -11.97 -10.56 3.73
CA ILE A 147 -12.44 -11.76 4.42
C ILE A 147 -11.37 -12.27 5.41
N TYR A 148 -10.11 -12.36 4.96
CA TYR A 148 -8.98 -12.75 5.81
C TYR A 148 -8.85 -11.85 7.05
N MET A 149 -8.93 -10.53 6.88
CA MET A 149 -8.91 -9.58 7.99
C MET A 149 -10.08 -9.77 8.95
N GLY A 150 -11.28 -10.03 8.42
CA GLY A 150 -12.47 -10.29 9.23
C GLY A 150 -12.34 -11.55 10.09
N ILE A 151 -11.81 -12.64 9.52
CA ILE A 151 -11.56 -13.89 10.25
C ILE A 151 -10.49 -13.69 11.34
N ASN A 152 -9.37 -13.03 11.00
CA ASN A 152 -8.33 -12.71 11.99
C ASN A 152 -8.88 -11.86 13.13
N LEU A 153 -9.70 -10.85 12.83
CA LEU A 153 -10.30 -9.99 13.85
C LEU A 153 -11.18 -10.80 14.80
N LEU A 154 -12.00 -11.72 14.28
CA LEU A 154 -12.82 -12.60 15.11
C LEU A 154 -11.97 -13.51 16.00
N MET A 155 -10.88 -14.07 15.47
CA MET A 155 -9.94 -14.88 16.25
C MET A 155 -9.31 -14.09 17.39
N TYR A 156 -8.78 -12.89 17.11
CA TYR A 156 -8.19 -12.04 18.14
C TYR A 156 -9.22 -11.56 19.17
N CYS A 157 -10.45 -11.24 18.77
CA CYS A 157 -11.52 -10.91 19.70
C CYS A 157 -11.82 -12.09 20.63
N ASN A 158 -11.85 -13.32 20.12
CA ASN A 158 -12.07 -14.51 20.94
C ASN A 158 -10.93 -14.73 21.94
N GLU A 159 -9.68 -14.56 21.53
CA GLU A 159 -8.53 -14.64 22.45
C GLU A 159 -8.55 -13.54 23.51
N ILE A 160 -8.94 -12.32 23.14
CA ILE A 160 -9.10 -11.21 24.09
C ILE A 160 -10.23 -11.49 25.10
N ILE A 161 -11.35 -12.07 24.67
CA ILE A 161 -12.44 -12.46 25.58
C ILE A 161 -11.96 -13.51 26.57
N ILE A 162 -11.30 -14.57 26.09
CA ILE A 162 -10.71 -15.62 26.94
C ILE A 162 -9.70 -15.01 27.93
N ALA A 163 -8.87 -14.06 27.47
CA ALA A 163 -7.91 -13.36 28.29
C ALA A 163 -8.55 -12.48 29.38
N ILE A 164 -9.67 -11.82 29.07
CA ILE A 164 -10.46 -11.02 30.02
C ILE A 164 -11.11 -11.94 31.06
N ASP A 165 -11.71 -13.04 30.62
CA ASP A 165 -12.34 -14.04 31.49
C ASP A 165 -11.31 -14.72 32.41
N ALA A 166 -10.07 -14.88 31.95
CA ALA A 166 -8.96 -15.44 32.73
C ALA A 166 -8.40 -14.52 33.83
N GLY A 167 -8.72 -13.21 33.83
CA GLY A 167 -8.54 -12.24 34.92
C GLY A 167 -7.19 -12.21 35.68
N LYS A 168 -6.48 -11.07 35.65
CA LYS A 168 -5.21 -10.77 36.39
C LYS A 168 -3.98 -11.66 36.10
N ALA A 169 -4.13 -12.92 35.69
CA ALA A 169 -3.02 -13.77 35.26
C ALA A 169 -2.44 -13.30 33.92
N PHE A 170 -3.32 -13.00 32.95
CA PHE A 170 -2.97 -12.55 31.60
C PHE A 170 -2.24 -11.19 31.54
N LEU A 171 -2.51 -10.30 32.51
CA LEU A 171 -1.83 -8.99 32.62
C LEU A 171 -0.44 -9.07 33.27
N LYS A 172 -0.11 -10.20 33.91
CA LYS A 172 1.19 -10.44 34.56
C LYS A 172 2.14 -11.28 33.70
N GLU A 173 1.62 -12.12 32.83
CA GLU A 173 2.42 -12.86 31.85
C GLU A 173 2.91 -11.95 30.72
N SER A 174 4.07 -12.28 30.16
CA SER A 174 4.68 -11.64 28.98
C SER A 174 3.81 -11.62 27.71
N ASP A 175 2.62 -12.18 27.80
CA ASP A 175 1.79 -12.59 26.68
C ASP A 175 0.89 -11.44 26.18
N PHE A 176 0.55 -10.48 27.04
CA PHE A 176 -0.23 -9.31 26.63
C PHE A 176 0.53 -8.38 25.65
N PRO A 177 1.79 -7.97 25.92
CA PRO A 177 2.59 -7.24 24.93
C PRO A 177 2.82 -8.04 23.63
N LEU A 178 2.99 -9.37 23.73
CA LEU A 178 3.18 -10.24 22.59
C LEU A 178 1.94 -10.30 21.69
N MET A 179 0.75 -10.34 22.29
CA MET A 179 -0.54 -10.26 21.59
C MET A 179 -0.68 -8.94 20.84
N ILE A 180 -0.35 -7.80 21.46
CA ILE A 180 -0.39 -6.48 20.81
C ILE A 180 0.58 -6.42 19.62
N VAL A 181 1.80 -6.93 19.79
CA VAL A 181 2.77 -7.03 18.69
C VAL A 181 2.23 -7.93 17.57
N GLY A 182 1.63 -9.07 17.88
CA GLY A 182 1.00 -9.96 16.90
C GLY A 182 -0.12 -9.30 16.10
N ILE A 183 -0.97 -8.49 16.75
CA ILE A 183 -2.00 -7.70 16.09
C ILE A 183 -1.37 -6.70 15.12
N ILE A 184 -0.36 -5.96 15.54
CA ILE A 184 0.30 -4.95 14.69
C ILE A 184 0.95 -5.61 13.46
N VAL A 185 1.70 -6.70 13.67
CA VAL A 185 2.44 -7.45 12.65
C VAL A 185 1.50 -8.08 11.61
N ASN A 186 0.26 -8.41 11.98
CA ASN A 186 -0.73 -8.99 11.05
C ASN A 186 -1.62 -7.93 10.37
N PHE A 187 -2.15 -6.95 11.12
CA PHE A 187 -3.13 -6.01 10.58
C PHE A 187 -2.50 -4.88 9.77
N VAL A 188 -1.37 -4.30 10.21
CA VAL A 188 -0.76 -3.16 9.49
C VAL A 188 -0.39 -3.56 8.05
N PRO A 189 0.26 -4.71 7.79
CA PRO A 189 0.59 -5.12 6.43
C PRO A 189 -0.62 -5.54 5.61
N ALA A 190 -1.67 -6.08 6.23
CA ALA A 190 -2.94 -6.39 5.57
C ALA A 190 -3.69 -5.13 5.12
N ILE A 191 -3.71 -4.08 5.96
CA ILE A 191 -4.27 -2.77 5.60
C ILE A 191 -3.48 -2.16 4.45
N LEU A 192 -2.15 -2.17 4.52
CA LEU A 192 -1.30 -1.70 3.44
C LEU A 192 -1.59 -2.48 2.15
N TYR A 193 -1.69 -3.81 2.20
CA TYR A 193 -2.01 -4.61 1.03
C TYR A 193 -3.35 -4.21 0.41
N LEU A 194 -4.37 -3.99 1.24
CA LEU A 194 -5.70 -3.57 0.80
C LEU A 194 -5.66 -2.19 0.14
N ILE A 195 -4.89 -1.24 0.71
CA ILE A 195 -4.64 0.08 0.12
C ILE A 195 -3.92 -0.07 -1.22
N GLY A 196 -2.91 -0.94 -1.32
CA GLY A 196 -2.18 -1.22 -2.56
C GLY A 196 -3.09 -1.77 -3.65
N ALA A 197 -3.93 -2.75 -3.31
CA ALA A 197 -4.90 -3.36 -4.21
C ALA A 197 -5.97 -2.35 -4.69
N ARG A 198 -6.49 -1.49 -3.80
CA ARG A 198 -7.45 -0.42 -4.17
C ARG A 198 -6.82 0.62 -5.08
N ARG A 199 -5.61 1.09 -4.76
CA ARG A 199 -4.88 2.10 -5.56
C ARG A 199 -4.47 1.58 -6.93
N ASN A 200 -4.38 0.27 -7.12
CA ASN A 200 -4.07 -0.35 -8.41
C ASN A 200 -5.29 -0.43 -9.35
N ARG A 201 -6.50 0.00 -8.92
CA ARG A 201 -7.70 0.06 -9.77
C ARG A 201 -7.61 1.18 -10.81
N PRO A 202 -8.23 1.00 -12.00
CA PRO A 202 -8.28 2.04 -13.03
C PRO A 202 -8.95 3.33 -12.53
N ALA A 203 -8.41 4.48 -12.92
CA ALA A 203 -8.82 5.80 -12.41
C ALA A 203 -10.31 6.13 -12.60
N GLY A 204 -10.96 5.62 -13.65
CA GLY A 204 -12.38 5.83 -13.89
C GLY A 204 -13.31 5.20 -12.84
N GLU A 205 -12.86 4.16 -12.15
CA GLU A 205 -13.65 3.43 -11.13
C GLU A 205 -13.40 3.95 -9.70
N GLN A 206 -12.32 4.72 -9.49
CA GLN A 206 -12.04 5.34 -8.19
C GLN A 206 -12.99 6.54 -7.95
N ILE A 207 -13.32 7.27 -9.02
CA ILE A 207 -14.21 8.44 -8.99
C ILE A 207 -15.64 8.04 -8.61
N GLU A 208 -16.11 6.87 -9.06
CA GLU A 208 -17.48 6.40 -8.78
C GLU A 208 -17.68 5.96 -7.32
N VAL A 209 -16.63 5.41 -6.69
CA VAL A 209 -16.65 5.00 -5.27
C VAL A 209 -16.54 6.19 -4.31
N GLU A 210 -15.86 7.26 -4.71
CA GLU A 210 -15.73 8.47 -3.89
C GLU A 210 -16.96 9.39 -3.99
N SER A 211 -17.80 9.20 -5.03
CA SER A 211 -19.06 9.92 -5.24
C SER A 211 -20.29 9.29 -4.57
N ARG A 212 -20.13 8.19 -3.81
CA ARG A 212 -21.22 7.42 -3.20
C ARG A 212 -21.06 7.31 -1.69
#